data_AF-A0A523Q2L2-F1
#
_entry.id   AF-A0A523Q2L2-F1
#
_cell.length_a   1.000
_cell.length_b   1.000
_cell.length_c   1.000
_cell.angle_alpha   90.00
_cell.angle_beta   90.00
_cell.angle_gamma   90.00
#
_symmetry.space_group_name_H-M   'P 1'
#
loop_
_entity.id
_entity.type
_entity.pdbx_description
1 polymer ?
#
loop_
_entity_poly.entity_id
_entity_poly.type
_entity_poly.pdbx_seq_one_letter_code
_entity_poly.pdbx_strand_id
1 'polypeptide(L)'
;MARIETNRWYGLRRQSLAVYARNAGFDLSIFEDYSKSVQAELRSKTIKEAMREIEWALKDQHFDLNLAKKGVYVISLSNPLTIKYPKKRSQVLYIGRGDIRQRISSHFENKLFDLMRSLSGADFDFDFAVPARPGTRDYYKDVEYQMLEWFNLKFGDQSKRCFPLMNKIKGTKKNNTSDSEWWTKPLKATGARPLWEITPIAANKFKLT
;
A
#
# COMPACT_ATOMS: atom_id res chain seq x y z
N MET A 1 4.47 -22.96 16.44
CA MET A 1 4.60 -21.52 16.12
C MET A 1 4.48 -21.35 14.62
N ALA A 2 3.59 -20.48 14.14
CA ALA A 2 3.50 -20.19 12.70
C ALA A 2 4.77 -19.46 12.24
N ARG A 3 5.40 -19.96 11.17
CA ARG A 3 6.59 -19.34 10.57
C ARG A 3 6.17 -18.64 9.29
N ILE A 4 6.47 -17.34 9.19
CA ILE A 4 6.24 -16.59 7.95
C ILE A 4 7.15 -17.17 6.87
N GLU A 5 6.56 -17.58 5.74
CA GLU A 5 7.32 -17.96 4.56
C GLU A 5 7.95 -16.71 3.93
N THR A 6 9.27 -16.74 3.76
CA THR A 6 10.03 -15.60 3.20
C THR A 6 9.93 -15.56 1.69
N ASN A 7 10.05 -14.37 1.10
CA ASN A 7 9.97 -14.16 -0.36
C ASN A 7 8.62 -14.59 -0.99
N ARG A 8 7.56 -14.66 -0.17
CA ARG A 8 6.18 -14.91 -0.58
C ARG A 8 5.32 -13.69 -0.28
N TRP A 9 4.38 -13.40 -1.19
CA TRP A 9 3.39 -12.35 -1.03
C TRP A 9 2.10 -12.86 -0.37
N TYR A 10 1.61 -12.09 0.59
CA TYR A 10 0.35 -12.28 1.29
C TYR A 10 -0.53 -11.07 0.97
N GLY A 11 -1.63 -11.33 0.27
CA GLY A 11 -2.48 -10.29 -0.30
C GLY A 11 -3.79 -10.19 0.47
N LEU A 12 -4.17 -8.95 0.80
CA LEU A 12 -5.53 -8.59 1.19
C LEU A 12 -6.14 -7.81 0.04
N ARG A 13 -7.37 -8.16 -0.31
CA ARG A 13 -8.09 -7.57 -1.43
C ARG A 13 -9.31 -6.83 -0.95
N ARG A 14 -9.66 -5.77 -1.66
CA ARG A 14 -10.93 -5.04 -1.52
C ARG A 14 -11.19 -4.49 -0.12
N GLN A 15 -10.18 -3.88 0.48
CA GLN A 15 -10.26 -3.25 1.79
C GLN A 15 -10.91 -1.88 1.67
N SER A 16 -11.99 -1.64 2.43
CA SER A 16 -12.85 -0.46 2.28
C SER A 16 -12.95 0.34 3.57
N LEU A 17 -12.62 1.63 3.52
CA LEU A 17 -12.72 2.52 4.68
C LEU A 17 -14.18 2.67 5.15
N ALA A 18 -15.14 2.65 4.21
CA ALA A 18 -16.56 2.74 4.54
C ALA A 18 -17.05 1.52 5.32
N VAL A 19 -16.54 0.32 5.00
CA VAL A 19 -16.84 -0.91 5.75
C VAL A 19 -16.25 -0.83 7.16
N TYR A 20 -14.99 -0.40 7.29
CA TYR A 20 -14.37 -0.24 8.61
C TYR A 20 -15.09 0.80 9.48
N ALA A 21 -15.50 1.93 8.89
CA ALA A 21 -16.25 2.95 9.62
C ALA A 21 -17.60 2.43 10.09
N ARG A 22 -18.32 1.69 9.23
CA ARG A 22 -19.60 1.07 9.57
C ARG A 22 -19.45 0.05 10.69
N ASN A 23 -18.46 -0.83 10.62
CA ASN A 23 -18.17 -1.80 11.68
C ASN A 23 -17.80 -1.12 13.00
N ALA A 24 -17.17 0.06 12.93
CA ALA A 24 -16.89 0.90 14.08
C ALA A 24 -18.11 1.68 14.61
N GLY A 25 -19.28 1.56 13.97
CA GLY A 25 -20.54 2.20 14.36
C GLY A 25 -20.77 3.59 13.77
N PHE A 26 -20.08 3.96 12.69
CA PHE A 26 -20.18 5.28 12.08
C PHE A 26 -20.58 5.23 10.60
N ASP A 27 -21.27 6.28 10.16
CA ASP A 27 -21.48 6.57 8.74
C ASP A 27 -20.40 7.53 8.23
N LEU A 28 -19.57 7.07 7.29
CA LEU A 28 -18.51 7.87 6.67
C LEU A 28 -19.05 8.95 5.72
N SER A 29 -20.28 8.80 5.19
CA SER A 29 -20.85 9.72 4.20
C SER A 29 -21.13 11.12 4.76
N ILE A 30 -21.46 11.19 6.05
CA ILE A 30 -21.73 12.43 6.79
C ILE A 30 -20.51 12.87 7.63
N PHE A 31 -19.29 12.42 7.27
CA PHE A 31 -18.08 12.70 8.05
C PHE A 31 -17.87 14.19 8.31
N GLU A 32 -18.10 15.04 7.31
CA GLU A 32 -17.90 16.49 7.44
C GLU A 32 -18.99 17.17 8.30
N ASP A 33 -20.15 16.54 8.44
CA ASP A 33 -21.28 17.06 9.23
C ASP A 33 -21.14 16.75 10.72
N TYR A 34 -20.30 15.78 11.10
CA TYR A 34 -19.99 15.51 12.49
C TYR A 34 -19.21 16.64 13.14
N SER A 35 -19.42 16.83 14.45
CA SER A 35 -18.57 17.70 15.26
C SER A 35 -17.11 17.22 15.26
N LYS A 36 -16.16 18.11 15.55
CA LYS A 36 -14.72 17.77 15.51
C LYS A 36 -14.33 16.65 16.49
N SER A 37 -15.00 16.56 17.64
CA SER A 37 -14.79 15.45 18.58
C SER A 37 -15.24 14.12 17.99
N VAL A 38 -16.41 14.07 17.35
CA VAL A 38 -16.94 12.87 16.71
C VAL A 38 -16.10 12.49 15.48
N GLN A 39 -15.62 13.46 14.69
CA GLN A 39 -14.68 13.20 13.59
C GLN A 39 -13.39 12.51 14.08
N ALA A 40 -12.84 12.98 15.20
CA ALA A 40 -11.63 12.38 15.79
C ALA A 40 -11.89 10.96 16.31
N GLU A 41 -13.03 10.75 16.98
CA GLU A 41 -13.43 9.43 17.48
C GLU A 41 -13.67 8.43 16.34
N LEU A 42 -14.42 8.84 15.31
CA LEU A 42 -14.67 8.06 14.10
C LEU A 42 -13.35 7.64 13.47
N ARG A 43 -12.43 8.58 13.27
CA ARG A 43 -11.10 8.31 12.69
C ARG A 43 -10.35 7.28 13.53
N SER A 44 -10.28 7.47 14.83
CA SER A 44 -9.57 6.55 15.74
C SER A 44 -10.17 5.14 15.70
N LYS A 45 -11.49 5.01 15.85
CA LYS A 45 -12.18 3.71 15.88
C LYS A 45 -12.13 3.01 14.52
N THR A 46 -12.28 3.74 13.43
CA THR A 46 -12.17 3.20 12.06
C THR A 46 -10.77 2.64 11.79
N ILE A 47 -9.71 3.34 12.20
CA ILE A 47 -8.33 2.87 12.03
C ILE A 47 -8.08 1.62 12.87
N LYS A 48 -8.57 1.59 14.12
CA LYS A 48 -8.47 0.41 14.98
C LYS A 48 -9.14 -0.81 14.36
N GLU A 49 -10.33 -0.61 13.79
CA GLU A 49 -11.08 -1.65 13.09
C GLU A 49 -10.35 -2.14 11.83
N ALA A 50 -9.83 -1.22 11.01
CA ALA A 50 -9.03 -1.56 9.84
C ALA A 50 -7.81 -2.42 10.20
N MET A 51 -7.06 -2.04 11.23
CA MET A 51 -5.90 -2.80 11.69
C MET A 51 -6.29 -4.17 12.26
N ARG A 52 -7.41 -4.26 12.98
CA ARG A 52 -7.94 -5.52 13.52
C ARG A 52 -8.28 -6.52 12.41
N GLU A 53 -9.02 -6.07 11.40
CA GLU A 53 -9.45 -6.90 10.27
C GLU A 53 -8.24 -7.34 9.41
N ILE A 54 -7.31 -6.42 9.12
CA ILE A 54 -6.06 -6.74 8.41
C ILE A 54 -5.26 -7.80 9.17
N GLU A 55 -5.08 -7.64 10.48
CA GLU A 55 -4.35 -8.61 11.32
C GLU A 55 -5.03 -9.97 11.35
N TRP A 56 -6.36 -9.99 11.44
CA TRP A 56 -7.15 -11.22 11.47
C TRP A 56 -7.04 -11.96 10.13
N ALA A 57 -7.29 -11.28 9.01
CA ALA A 57 -7.21 -11.86 7.68
C ALA A 57 -5.80 -12.36 7.29
N LEU A 58 -4.75 -11.72 7.80
CA LEU A 58 -3.37 -12.19 7.58
C LEU A 58 -3.02 -13.40 8.44
N LYS A 59 -3.54 -13.49 9.66
CA LYS A 59 -3.34 -14.69 10.51
C LYS A 59 -3.95 -15.93 9.88
N ASP A 60 -5.10 -15.80 9.22
CA ASP A 60 -5.73 -16.90 8.45
C ASP A 60 -4.85 -17.36 7.27
N GLN A 61 -4.00 -16.47 6.75
CA GLN A 61 -2.98 -16.79 5.73
C GLN A 61 -1.64 -17.21 6.34
N HIS A 62 -1.57 -17.48 7.65
CA HIS A 62 -0.35 -17.78 8.40
C HIS A 62 0.72 -16.68 8.38
N PHE A 63 0.30 -15.42 8.23
CA PHE A 63 1.17 -14.25 8.27
C PHE A 63 0.92 -13.42 9.54
N ASP A 64 1.87 -13.45 10.48
CA ASP A 64 1.79 -12.64 11.70
C ASP A 64 2.48 -11.28 11.52
N LEU A 65 1.69 -10.22 11.46
CA LEU A 65 2.19 -8.84 11.35
C LEU A 65 3.16 -8.45 12.47
N ASN A 66 3.05 -9.05 13.66
CA ASN A 66 3.97 -8.76 14.77
C ASN A 66 5.38 -9.27 14.50
N LEU A 67 5.54 -10.33 13.70
CA LEU A 67 6.83 -10.90 13.35
C LEU A 67 7.45 -10.23 12.11
N ALA A 68 6.66 -9.48 11.33
CA ALA A 68 7.08 -8.83 10.09
C ALA A 68 7.85 -7.51 10.31
N LYS A 69 8.93 -7.55 11.11
CA LYS A 69 9.75 -6.37 11.48
C LYS A 69 10.64 -5.83 10.35
N LYS A 70 10.93 -6.67 9.35
CA LYS A 70 11.78 -6.34 8.20
C LYS A 70 11.10 -6.75 6.89
N GLY A 71 9.90 -6.24 6.69
CA GLY A 71 9.08 -6.56 5.53
C GLY A 71 9.09 -5.48 4.46
N VAL A 72 8.48 -5.82 3.33
CA VAL A 72 8.08 -4.91 2.26
C VAL A 72 6.57 -5.01 2.06
N TYR A 73 5.95 -3.93 1.61
CA TYR A 73 4.53 -3.89 1.35
C TYR A 73 4.17 -2.96 0.20
N VAL A 74 3.05 -3.25 -0.43
CA VAL A 74 2.45 -2.46 -1.51
C VAL A 74 1.02 -2.12 -1.12
N ILE A 75 0.63 -0.87 -1.35
CA ILE A 75 -0.75 -0.42 -1.26
C ILE A 75 -1.17 -0.03 -2.68
N SER A 76 -2.30 -0.55 -3.13
CA SER A 76 -2.85 -0.27 -4.46
C SER A 76 -4.35 -0.02 -4.40
N LEU A 77 -4.89 0.64 -5.43
CA LEU A 77 -6.32 0.64 -5.68
C LEU A 77 -6.76 -0.76 -6.13
N SER A 78 -7.90 -1.23 -5.65
CA SER A 78 -8.52 -2.44 -6.20
C SER A 78 -9.08 -2.16 -7.59
N ASN A 79 -9.21 -3.22 -8.40
CA ASN A 79 -9.89 -3.15 -9.69
C ASN A 79 -11.36 -2.68 -9.47
N PRO A 80 -11.94 -1.82 -10.34
CA PRO A 80 -11.48 -1.43 -11.67
C PRO A 80 -10.73 -0.08 -11.77
N LEU A 81 -10.30 0.50 -10.66
CA LEU A 81 -9.64 1.82 -10.65
C LEU A 81 -8.14 1.72 -10.91
N THR A 82 -7.60 2.65 -11.69
CA THR A 82 -6.16 2.83 -11.94
C THR A 82 -5.76 4.29 -11.88
N ILE A 83 -4.45 4.55 -11.77
CA ILE A 83 -3.87 5.89 -11.88
C ILE A 83 -3.08 5.99 -13.18
N LYS A 84 -3.25 7.12 -13.87
CA LYS A 84 -2.44 7.49 -15.03
C LYS A 84 -1.04 7.94 -14.57
N TYR A 85 -0.03 7.15 -14.90
CA TYR A 85 1.38 7.54 -14.83
C TYR A 85 1.89 7.91 -16.24
N PRO A 86 3.05 8.58 -16.39
CA PRO A 86 3.50 9.15 -17.66
C PRO A 86 3.45 8.20 -18.86
N LYS A 87 3.91 6.95 -18.71
CA LYS A 87 3.91 5.96 -19.80
C LYS A 87 2.67 5.08 -19.84
N LYS A 88 2.17 4.65 -18.69
CA LYS A 88 1.16 3.60 -18.54
C LYS A 88 0.33 3.83 -17.28
N ARG A 89 -0.78 3.13 -17.18
CA ARG A 89 -1.61 3.09 -15.97
C ARG A 89 -1.12 2.04 -14.97
N SER A 90 -1.25 2.33 -13.67
CA SER A 90 -0.96 1.39 -12.58
C SER A 90 -1.91 1.62 -11.41
N GLN A 91 -2.19 0.58 -10.64
CA GLN A 91 -3.00 0.65 -9.43
C GLN A 91 -2.17 0.97 -8.19
N VAL A 92 -0.85 0.81 -8.27
CA VAL A 92 0.06 0.97 -7.13
C VAL A 92 0.04 2.44 -6.69
N LEU A 93 -0.27 2.66 -5.42
CA LEU A 93 -0.27 3.96 -4.75
C LEU A 93 1.01 4.17 -3.96
N TYR A 94 1.50 3.11 -3.33
CA TYR A 94 2.62 3.18 -2.41
C TYR A 94 3.39 1.86 -2.35
N ILE A 95 4.72 1.96 -2.28
CA ILE A 95 5.64 0.86 -1.98
C ILE A 95 6.44 1.25 -0.74
N GLY A 96 6.49 0.39 0.27
CA GLY A 96 7.20 0.68 1.51
C GLY A 96 7.87 -0.51 2.14
N ARG A 97 8.60 -0.23 3.22
CA ARG A 97 9.37 -1.24 3.96
C ARG A 97 9.48 -0.94 5.47
N GLY A 98 9.88 -1.95 6.22
CA GLY A 98 10.19 -1.86 7.66
C GLY A 98 9.30 -2.77 8.52
N ASP A 99 9.02 -2.33 9.74
CA ASP A 99 8.01 -2.96 10.60
C ASP A 99 6.63 -2.73 9.97
N ILE A 100 6.07 -3.77 9.36
CA ILE A 100 4.84 -3.63 8.57
C ILE A 100 3.68 -3.14 9.44
N ARG A 101 3.48 -3.71 10.64
CA ARG A 101 2.39 -3.32 11.54
C ARG A 101 2.45 -1.83 11.86
N GLN A 102 3.60 -1.36 12.33
CA GLN A 102 3.79 0.04 12.70
C GLN A 102 3.62 0.97 11.49
N ARG A 103 4.15 0.56 10.34
CA ARG A 103 4.09 1.36 9.11
C ARG A 103 2.67 1.50 8.58
N ILE A 104 1.88 0.43 8.56
CA ILE A 104 0.50 0.48 8.08
C ILE A 104 -0.38 1.33 9.01
N SER A 105 -0.25 1.17 10.34
CA SER A 105 -0.94 2.05 11.30
C SER A 105 -0.61 3.52 11.06
N SER A 106 0.69 3.83 10.92
CA SER A 106 1.16 5.18 10.64
C SER A 106 0.64 5.72 9.30
N HIS A 107 0.50 4.88 8.26
CA HIS A 107 -0.12 5.31 7.00
C HIS A 107 -1.58 5.68 7.20
N PHE A 108 -2.36 4.84 7.89
CA PHE A 108 -3.76 5.13 8.22
C PHE A 108 -3.91 6.46 8.94
N GLU A 109 -3.13 6.68 10.00
CA GLU A 109 -3.18 7.90 10.81
C GLU A 109 -2.89 9.16 9.97
N ASN A 110 -1.83 9.12 9.15
CA ASN A 110 -1.26 10.32 8.55
C ASN A 110 -1.77 10.66 7.14
N LYS A 111 -2.16 9.67 6.33
CA LYS A 111 -2.41 9.89 4.89
C LYS A 111 -3.52 9.02 4.32
N LEU A 112 -3.51 7.74 4.66
CA LEU A 112 -4.33 6.75 4.00
C LEU A 112 -5.80 6.89 4.40
N PHE A 113 -6.12 7.26 5.64
CA PHE A 113 -7.51 7.58 6.03
C PHE A 113 -8.09 8.68 5.14
N ASP A 114 -7.39 9.82 5.02
CA ASP A 114 -7.88 10.95 4.23
C ASP A 114 -7.96 10.62 2.73
N LEU A 115 -7.00 9.84 2.20
CA LEU A 115 -7.02 9.36 0.82
C LEU A 115 -8.23 8.45 0.55
N MET A 116 -8.41 7.40 1.36
CA MET A 116 -9.51 6.45 1.21
C MET A 116 -10.87 7.13 1.41
N ARG A 117 -10.95 8.12 2.32
CA ARG A 117 -12.16 8.93 2.51
C ARG A 117 -12.47 9.79 1.30
N SER A 118 -11.45 10.41 0.68
CA SER A 118 -11.63 11.22 -0.54
C SER A 118 -12.05 10.39 -1.76
N LEU A 119 -11.82 9.07 -1.69
CA LEU A 119 -12.23 8.08 -2.68
C LEU A 119 -13.29 7.15 -2.07
N SER A 120 -14.31 7.72 -1.40
CA SER A 120 -15.39 6.96 -0.78
C SER A 120 -16.17 6.17 -1.84
N GLY A 121 -15.87 4.87 -1.93
CA GLY A 121 -16.38 3.97 -2.97
C GLY A 121 -15.29 3.20 -3.72
N ALA A 122 -14.02 3.57 -3.55
CA ALA A 122 -12.88 2.77 -3.94
C ALA A 122 -12.53 1.76 -2.86
N ASP A 123 -12.16 0.55 -3.28
CA ASP A 123 -11.49 -0.41 -2.43
C ASP A 123 -9.97 -0.37 -2.66
N PHE A 124 -9.22 -0.88 -1.68
CA PHE A 124 -7.77 -0.90 -1.68
C PHE A 124 -7.24 -2.31 -1.45
N ASP A 125 -6.14 -2.63 -2.12
CA ASP A 125 -5.44 -3.89 -1.97
C ASP A 125 -4.12 -3.64 -1.22
N PHE A 126 -3.76 -4.59 -0.36
CA PHE A 126 -2.50 -4.59 0.37
C PHE A 126 -1.76 -5.89 0.10
N ASP A 127 -0.50 -5.80 -0.29
CA ASP A 127 0.38 -6.95 -0.44
C ASP A 127 1.56 -6.82 0.51
N PHE A 128 1.84 -7.89 1.26
CA PHE A 128 2.90 -7.95 2.26
C PHE A 128 3.86 -9.09 1.98
N ALA A 129 5.14 -8.88 2.25
CA ALA A 129 6.14 -9.93 2.22
C ALA A 129 7.25 -9.69 3.25
N VAL A 130 7.91 -10.78 3.65
CA VAL A 130 9.16 -10.73 4.43
C VAL A 130 10.31 -11.23 3.55
N PRO A 131 11.10 -10.32 2.96
CA PRO A 131 12.25 -10.71 2.15
C PRO A 131 13.36 -11.33 2.99
N ALA A 132 13.94 -12.43 2.52
CA ALA A 132 15.16 -13.00 3.10
C ALA A 132 16.09 -13.55 2.01
N ARG A 133 17.39 -13.36 2.21
CA ARG A 133 18.44 -13.96 1.39
C ARG A 133 19.58 -14.43 2.30
N PRO A 134 20.06 -15.67 2.16
CA PRO A 134 21.22 -16.15 2.91
C PRO A 134 22.41 -15.18 2.80
N GLY A 135 23.11 -14.95 3.91
CA GLY A 135 24.27 -14.06 3.96
C GLY A 135 23.98 -12.56 3.79
N THR A 136 22.72 -12.14 3.58
CA THR A 136 22.39 -10.73 3.33
C THR A 136 21.56 -10.14 4.47
N ARG A 137 22.21 -9.33 5.30
CA ARG A 137 21.49 -8.50 6.28
C ARG A 137 20.74 -7.39 5.56
N ASP A 138 19.50 -7.16 5.98
CA ASP A 138 18.64 -6.07 5.50
C ASP A 138 18.25 -6.13 4.01
N TYR A 139 18.18 -7.33 3.42
CA TYR A 139 17.76 -7.56 2.03
C TYR A 139 16.43 -6.88 1.64
N TYR A 140 15.50 -6.70 2.59
CA TYR A 140 14.24 -5.97 2.38
C TYR A 140 14.42 -4.52 1.91
N LYS A 141 15.55 -3.87 2.20
CA LYS A 141 15.88 -2.53 1.70
C LYS A 141 16.16 -2.54 0.21
N ASP A 142 16.82 -3.59 -0.26
CA ASP A 142 17.16 -3.76 -1.67
C ASP A 142 15.95 -4.15 -2.48
N VAL A 143 15.08 -4.98 -1.91
CA VAL A 143 13.80 -5.31 -2.54
C VAL A 143 12.96 -4.05 -2.76
N GLU A 144 12.78 -3.19 -1.75
CA GLU A 144 12.08 -1.90 -1.93
C GLU A 144 12.74 -1.04 -3.02
N TYR A 145 14.08 -0.92 -2.99
CA TYR A 145 14.80 -0.15 -4.00
C TYR A 145 14.56 -0.70 -5.41
N GLN A 146 14.67 -2.01 -5.61
CA GLN A 146 14.42 -2.68 -6.89
C GLN A 146 12.98 -2.50 -7.35
N MET A 147 12.01 -2.58 -6.44
CA MET A 147 10.60 -2.32 -6.73
C MET A 147 10.36 -0.90 -7.24
N LEU A 148 10.95 0.11 -6.59
CA LEU A 148 10.82 1.51 -6.99
C LEU A 148 11.53 1.82 -8.31
N GLU A 149 12.72 1.26 -8.55
CA GLU A 149 13.43 1.41 -9.82
C GLU A 149 12.65 0.73 -10.96
N TRP A 150 12.15 -0.48 -10.75
CA TRP A 150 11.31 -1.18 -11.72
C TRP A 150 10.05 -0.38 -12.04
N PHE A 151 9.39 0.18 -11.02
CA PHE A 151 8.22 1.02 -11.19
C PHE A 151 8.54 2.24 -12.07
N ASN A 152 9.63 2.96 -11.75
CA ASN A 152 10.07 4.11 -12.53
C ASN A 152 10.38 3.74 -13.99
N LEU A 153 11.10 2.65 -14.22
CA LEU A 153 11.41 2.17 -15.58
C LEU A 153 10.14 1.86 -16.38
N LYS A 154 9.15 1.25 -15.74
CA LYS A 154 7.93 0.78 -16.39
C LYS A 154 6.90 1.88 -16.64
N PHE A 155 6.73 2.80 -15.68
CA PHE A 155 5.64 3.77 -15.66
C PHE A 155 6.11 5.23 -15.81
N GLY A 156 7.37 5.54 -15.46
CA GLY A 156 7.95 6.87 -15.61
C GLY A 156 8.47 7.17 -17.00
N ASP A 157 8.66 8.45 -17.31
CA ASP A 157 9.28 8.89 -18.55
C ASP A 157 10.82 8.98 -18.39
N GLN A 158 11.56 9.16 -19.49
CA GLN A 158 13.02 9.27 -19.43
C GLN A 158 13.49 10.64 -18.88
N SER A 159 12.60 11.63 -18.85
CA SER A 159 12.91 12.99 -18.45
C SER A 159 12.76 13.24 -16.94
N LYS A 160 11.95 12.45 -16.23
CA LYS A 160 11.58 12.65 -14.83
C LYS A 160 11.32 11.31 -14.14
N ARG A 161 11.79 11.21 -12.91
CA ARG A 161 11.64 10.00 -12.09
C ARG A 161 10.23 9.88 -11.57
N CYS A 162 9.49 8.90 -12.03
CA CYS A 162 8.14 8.61 -11.57
C CYS A 162 8.13 7.55 -10.47
N PHE A 163 7.62 7.93 -9.29
CA PHE A 163 7.33 6.99 -8.20
C PHE A 163 5.81 6.77 -8.07
N PRO A 164 5.36 5.75 -7.32
CA PRO A 164 3.95 5.65 -6.96
C PRO A 164 3.47 6.94 -6.28
N LEU A 165 2.19 7.27 -6.46
CA LEU A 165 1.59 8.55 -6.09
C LEU A 165 1.92 9.04 -4.66
N MET A 166 2.05 8.12 -3.69
CA MET A 166 2.31 8.45 -2.28
C MET A 166 3.79 8.36 -1.88
N ASN A 167 4.68 7.87 -2.76
CA ASN A 167 6.12 7.78 -2.53
C ASN A 167 6.79 9.12 -2.83
N LYS A 168 7.51 9.68 -1.84
CA LYS A 168 8.22 10.97 -2.00
C LYS A 168 9.70 10.83 -2.39
N ILE A 169 10.34 9.71 -2.05
CA ILE A 169 11.80 9.52 -2.16
C ILE A 169 12.08 8.07 -2.57
N LYS A 170 13.20 7.85 -3.26
CA LYS A 170 13.75 6.51 -3.54
C LYS A 170 14.21 5.80 -2.27
N GLY A 171 14.12 4.47 -2.29
CA GLY A 171 14.79 3.60 -1.32
C GLY A 171 16.32 3.74 -1.37
N THR A 172 17.00 3.15 -0.38
CA THR A 172 18.47 3.12 -0.33
C THR A 172 18.97 1.85 -1.01
N LYS A 173 19.69 1.99 -2.13
CA LYS A 173 20.38 0.85 -2.76
C LYS A 173 21.44 0.28 -1.81
N LYS A 174 21.36 -1.00 -1.49
CA LYS A 174 22.54 -1.81 -1.16
C LYS A 174 22.81 -2.67 -2.40
N ASN A 175 24.08 -2.89 -2.72
CA ASN A 175 24.50 -3.50 -3.99
C ASN A 175 24.22 -5.02 -4.06
N ASN A 176 23.09 -5.48 -3.52
CA ASN A 176 22.66 -6.87 -3.56
C ASN A 176 21.69 -7.05 -4.72
N THR A 177 22.12 -7.72 -5.77
CA THR A 177 21.25 -8.12 -6.89
C THR A 177 20.34 -9.25 -6.45
N SER A 178 19.03 -9.15 -6.69
CA SER A 178 18.12 -10.28 -6.49
C SER A 178 18.24 -11.24 -7.67
N ASP A 179 18.40 -12.54 -7.40
CA ASP A 179 18.50 -13.56 -8.46
C ASP A 179 17.12 -13.98 -9.00
N SER A 180 16.03 -13.46 -8.41
CA SER A 180 14.65 -13.76 -8.82
C SER A 180 13.73 -12.52 -8.79
N GLU A 181 12.69 -12.54 -9.64
CA GLU A 181 11.70 -11.47 -9.80
C GLU A 181 10.47 -11.61 -8.88
N TRP A 182 10.50 -12.45 -7.85
CA TRP A 182 9.34 -12.70 -6.98
C TRP A 182 8.70 -11.41 -6.43
N TRP A 183 9.52 -10.39 -6.18
CA TRP A 183 9.13 -9.08 -5.68
C TRP A 183 8.33 -8.23 -6.68
N THR A 184 8.32 -8.56 -7.97
CA THR A 184 7.57 -7.81 -9.01
C THR A 184 6.07 -8.10 -8.99
N LYS A 185 5.64 -9.21 -8.35
CA LYS A 185 4.26 -9.71 -8.41
C LYS A 185 3.19 -8.64 -8.11
N PRO A 186 3.24 -7.88 -7.00
CA PRO A 186 2.22 -6.88 -6.70
C PRO A 186 2.30 -5.62 -7.58
N LEU A 187 3.34 -5.47 -8.40
CA LEU A 187 3.52 -4.32 -9.29
C LEU A 187 2.99 -4.57 -10.71
N LYS A 188 2.78 -5.84 -11.07
CA LYS A 188 2.27 -6.24 -12.39
C LYS A 188 0.74 -6.14 -12.38
N ALA A 189 0.16 -5.59 -13.44
CA ALA A 189 -1.28 -5.56 -13.61
C ALA A 189 -1.81 -7.01 -13.69
N THR A 190 -2.74 -7.37 -12.83
CA THR A 190 -3.27 -8.74 -12.71
C THR A 190 -4.32 -9.04 -13.78
N GLY A 191 -3.99 -8.92 -15.06
CA GLY A 191 -4.82 -9.35 -16.22
C GLY A 191 -6.21 -8.70 -16.38
N ALA A 192 -6.72 -8.03 -15.34
CA ALA A 192 -8.01 -7.36 -15.32
C ALA A 192 -7.93 -6.09 -16.15
N ARG A 193 -8.96 -5.87 -16.99
CA ARG A 193 -9.08 -4.64 -17.75
C ARG A 193 -9.56 -3.54 -16.81
N PRO A 194 -8.73 -2.52 -16.52
CA PRO A 194 -9.20 -1.40 -15.73
C PRO A 194 -10.24 -0.64 -16.53
N LEU A 195 -11.34 -0.30 -15.87
CA LEU A 195 -12.46 0.40 -16.49
C LEU A 195 -12.35 1.91 -16.28
N TRP A 196 -11.72 2.33 -15.18
CA TRP A 196 -11.66 3.73 -14.78
C TRP A 196 -10.23 4.15 -14.47
N GLU A 197 -9.88 5.35 -14.90
CA GLU A 197 -8.55 5.96 -14.73
C GLU A 197 -8.67 7.30 -14.00
N ILE A 198 -7.88 7.44 -12.94
CA ILE A 198 -7.69 8.68 -12.20
C ILE A 198 -6.45 9.37 -12.77
N THR A 199 -6.60 10.59 -13.26
CA THR A 199 -5.49 11.42 -13.74
C THR A 199 -5.16 12.48 -12.67
N PRO A 200 -3.99 12.41 -12.01
CA PRO A 200 -3.56 13.46 -11.09
C PRO A 200 -3.36 14.77 -11.85
N ILE A 201 -4.07 15.83 -11.43
CA ILE A 201 -3.89 17.18 -11.98
C ILE A 201 -2.75 17.93 -11.27
N ALA A 202 -2.16 18.94 -11.94
CA ALA A 202 -1.02 19.70 -11.42
C ALA A 202 -1.26 20.38 -10.05
N ALA A 203 -2.52 20.66 -9.72
CA ALA A 203 -2.95 21.24 -8.44
C ALA A 203 -3.01 20.23 -7.28
N ASN A 204 -2.80 18.93 -7.53
CA ASN A 204 -2.89 17.91 -6.49
C ASN A 204 -1.69 18.00 -5.52
N LYS A 205 -1.94 17.88 -4.21
CA LYS A 205 -0.90 17.76 -3.18
C LYS A 205 -0.05 16.49 -3.36
N PHE A 206 -0.60 15.47 -4.04
CA PHE A 206 0.12 14.29 -4.50
C PHE A 206 0.61 14.54 -5.93
N LYS A 207 1.78 15.17 -6.06
CA LYS A 207 2.41 15.42 -7.36
C LYS A 207 3.08 14.15 -7.86
N LEU A 208 2.80 13.76 -9.11
CA LEU A 208 3.69 12.90 -9.89
C LEU A 208 4.92 13.75 -10.21
N THR A 209 5.90 13.76 -9.31
CA THR A 209 7.22 14.34 -9.57
C THR A 209 8.00 13.48 -10.53
#